data_AF-A0A1I7GP98-F1
#
_entry.id   AF-A0A1I7GP98-F1
#
_cell.length_a   1.000
_cell.length_b   1.000
_cell.length_c   1.000
_cell.angle_alpha   90.00
_cell.angle_beta   90.00
_cell.angle_gamma   90.00
#
_symmetry.space_group_name_H-M   'P 1'
#
loop_
_entity.id
_entity.type
_entity.pdbx_description
1 polymer ?
#
loop_
_entity_poly.entity_id
_entity_poly.type
_entity_poly.pdbx_seq_one_letter_code
_entity_poly.pdbx_strand_id
1 'polypeptide(L)'
;MKDIAEQIFLAGVDAVLPEKLIRSQVKLSGDFLHLAEWEFPLSRFRQIYLLAAGKAAAAMACEMERLLGDRIRDGHIITKYGHGRALKRLTLTEAGHPVPDAEGVKGTQRMLDIARKAGENDLVVCLLSGGASALMADLPEGISLDDLKRTNELLVTCGADIAKINTIRKHLSGVKGGELARTLFPATTVSLILSDVVGNRLEVIASGPTAGDRTNFADAMDVINSYSLKEKLPASVLHHLQKGVAGSIPDTPKPDDPIFQNVYNYVIGSNSTALRAAAQKAEELGCTTEIVTETLQGDYTAVADYILDTVENYQRPKRAKPLCLLFGGEPTVKVSGNGKGGRNQHLALYLATRISPKKRITILCAGTDGTDGPTDAAGAVIDDKTVSNALERGINPYQYLNGCDSYHFFQQAGGHIMTGNTGTNVMDMIVAIGED
;
A
#
# COMPACT_ATOMS: atom_id res chain seq x y z
N MET A 1 -13.00 -26.72 -1.95
CA MET A 1 -12.37 -25.76 -1.03
C MET A 1 -11.63 -24.63 -1.75
N LYS A 2 -10.93 -24.88 -2.87
CA LYS A 2 -10.29 -23.81 -3.66
C LYS A 2 -11.24 -22.64 -3.99
N ASP A 3 -12.42 -22.94 -4.53
CA ASP A 3 -13.45 -21.93 -4.84
C ASP A 3 -13.96 -21.16 -3.61
N ILE A 4 -13.97 -21.80 -2.43
CA ILE A 4 -14.36 -21.14 -1.17
C ILE A 4 -13.24 -20.19 -0.73
N ALA A 5 -11.98 -20.63 -0.77
CA ALA A 5 -10.84 -19.78 -0.46
C ALA A 5 -10.78 -18.55 -1.38
N GLU A 6 -11.05 -18.74 -2.68
CA GLU A 6 -11.13 -17.64 -3.65
C GLU A 6 -12.26 -16.67 -3.35
N GLN A 7 -13.48 -17.15 -3.04
CA GLN A 7 -14.59 -16.28 -2.63
C GLN A 7 -14.28 -15.47 -1.36
N ILE A 8 -13.60 -16.08 -0.38
CA ILE A 8 -13.17 -15.42 0.85
C ILE A 8 -12.16 -14.31 0.54
N PHE A 9 -11.15 -14.61 -0.28
CA PHE A 9 -10.16 -13.63 -0.72
C PHE A 9 -10.81 -12.47 -1.49
N LEU A 10 -11.67 -12.76 -2.46
CA LEU A 10 -12.34 -11.76 -3.28
C LEU A 10 -13.26 -10.86 -2.44
N ALA A 11 -13.92 -11.38 -1.40
CA ALA A 11 -14.70 -10.56 -0.48
C ALA A 11 -13.82 -9.57 0.32
N GLY A 12 -12.60 -10.00 0.69
CA GLY A 12 -11.62 -9.11 1.30
C GLY A 12 -11.20 -7.98 0.36
N VAL A 13 -10.85 -8.31 -0.89
CA VAL A 13 -10.50 -7.33 -1.94
C VAL A 13 -11.65 -6.36 -2.21
N ASP A 14 -12.86 -6.89 -2.37
CA ASP A 14 -14.07 -6.12 -2.67
C ASP A 14 -14.35 -5.06 -1.58
N ALA A 15 -14.18 -5.41 -0.31
CA ALA A 15 -14.41 -4.51 0.82
C ALA A 15 -13.45 -3.30 0.86
N VAL A 16 -12.27 -3.42 0.24
CA VAL A 16 -11.26 -2.36 0.18
C VAL A 16 -11.18 -1.69 -1.18
N LEU A 17 -12.18 -1.88 -2.05
CA LEU A 17 -12.29 -1.10 -3.29
C LEU A 17 -12.47 0.38 -2.95
N PRO A 18 -11.72 1.30 -3.60
CA PRO A 18 -11.72 2.72 -3.27
C PRO A 18 -13.12 3.35 -3.24
N GLU A 19 -13.97 2.97 -4.19
CA GLU A 19 -15.34 3.46 -4.31
C GLU A 19 -16.22 3.04 -3.13
N LYS A 20 -16.07 1.80 -2.65
CA LYS A 20 -16.81 1.30 -1.47
C LYS A 20 -16.31 1.94 -0.19
N LEU A 21 -15.01 2.12 -0.06
CA LEU A 21 -14.42 2.81 1.08
C LEU A 21 -14.91 4.25 1.16
N ILE A 22 -14.85 5.02 0.06
CA ILE A 22 -15.39 6.39 0.06
C ILE A 22 -16.88 6.41 0.38
N ARG A 23 -17.71 5.55 -0.23
CA ARG A 23 -19.17 5.51 0.07
C ARG A 23 -19.51 5.17 1.51
N SER A 24 -18.71 4.33 2.14
CA SER A 24 -18.93 3.94 3.54
C SER A 24 -18.45 5.01 4.53
N GLN A 25 -17.37 5.71 4.19
CA GLN A 25 -16.70 6.68 5.08
C GLN A 25 -17.12 8.13 4.83
N VAL A 26 -17.72 8.45 3.68
CA VAL A 26 -18.09 9.81 3.31
C VAL A 26 -19.58 9.90 3.05
N LYS A 27 -20.26 10.80 3.78
CA LYS A 27 -21.69 11.04 3.64
C LYS A 27 -21.98 12.53 3.65
N LEU A 28 -22.89 12.95 2.77
CA LEU A 28 -23.41 14.31 2.76
C LEU A 28 -24.87 14.27 3.24
N SER A 29 -25.13 14.90 4.39
CA SER A 29 -26.44 14.92 5.06
C SER A 29 -26.91 16.37 5.18
N GLY A 30 -27.64 16.86 4.18
CA GLY A 30 -28.03 18.27 4.12
C GLY A 30 -26.80 19.18 3.95
N ASP A 31 -26.49 19.98 4.98
CA ASP A 31 -25.32 20.86 5.02
C ASP A 31 -24.14 20.28 5.82
N PHE A 32 -24.24 19.03 6.29
CA PHE A 32 -23.17 18.37 7.03
C PHE A 32 -22.43 17.39 6.13
N LEU A 33 -21.10 17.52 6.07
CA LEU A 33 -20.21 16.58 5.43
C LEU A 33 -19.56 15.70 6.50
N HIS A 34 -19.87 14.42 6.48
CA HIS A 34 -19.22 13.42 7.31
C HIS A 34 -18.01 12.85 6.55
N LEU A 35 -16.84 12.89 7.18
CA LEU A 35 -15.59 12.32 6.68
C LEU A 35 -15.04 11.40 7.76
N ALA A 36 -15.15 10.10 7.53
CA ALA A 36 -14.87 9.06 8.51
C ALA A 36 -15.65 9.29 9.83
N GLU A 37 -14.94 9.59 10.91
CA GLU A 37 -15.54 9.83 12.23
C GLU A 37 -15.89 11.30 12.52
N TRP A 38 -15.51 12.22 11.62
CA TRP A 38 -15.72 13.65 11.82
C TRP A 38 -16.92 14.17 11.04
N GLU A 39 -17.55 15.19 11.59
CA GLU A 39 -18.67 15.90 11.00
C GLU A 39 -18.32 17.39 10.83
N PHE A 40 -18.50 17.88 9.61
CA PHE A 40 -18.15 19.24 9.22
C PHE A 40 -19.39 19.98 8.72
N PRO A 41 -19.86 21.04 9.41
CA PRO A 41 -20.88 21.92 8.88
C PRO A 41 -20.30 22.70 7.69
N LEU A 42 -20.82 22.47 6.49
CA LEU A 42 -20.31 23.07 5.26
C LEU A 42 -20.47 24.59 5.26
N SER A 43 -21.45 25.14 5.97
CA SER A 43 -21.61 26.58 6.18
C SER A 43 -20.38 27.27 6.80
N ARG A 44 -19.48 26.54 7.46
CA ARG A 44 -18.24 27.09 8.03
C ARG A 44 -17.13 27.26 6.99
N PHE A 45 -17.27 26.62 5.83
CA PHE A 45 -16.23 26.61 4.81
C PHE A 45 -16.65 27.42 3.60
N ARG A 46 -15.74 28.26 3.11
CA ARG A 46 -15.91 29.04 1.90
C ARG A 46 -15.70 28.19 0.66
N GLN A 47 -14.67 27.35 0.66
CA GLN A 47 -14.32 26.47 -0.46
C GLN A 47 -13.92 25.08 0.02
N ILE A 48 -14.14 24.08 -0.83
CA ILE A 48 -13.65 22.72 -0.65
C ILE A 48 -12.64 22.42 -1.76
N TYR A 49 -11.43 22.00 -1.38
CA TYR A 49 -10.40 21.54 -2.31
C TYR A 49 -10.18 20.03 -2.15
N LEU A 50 -9.78 19.38 -3.25
CA LEU A 50 -9.48 17.95 -3.25
C LEU A 50 -8.09 17.71 -3.82
N LEU A 51 -7.18 17.19 -2.99
CA LEU A 51 -5.84 16.80 -3.38
C LEU A 51 -5.72 15.28 -3.27
N ALA A 52 -5.13 14.60 -4.23
CA ALA A 52 -5.00 13.15 -4.15
C ALA A 52 -3.72 12.63 -4.79
N ALA A 53 -3.16 11.58 -4.18
CA ALA A 53 -1.99 10.89 -4.71
C ALA A 53 -1.99 9.40 -4.39
N GLY A 54 -1.54 8.59 -5.35
CA GLY A 54 -1.42 7.14 -5.19
C GLY A 54 -2.13 6.34 -6.29
N LYS A 55 -1.95 5.01 -6.27
CA LYS A 55 -2.52 4.09 -7.27
C LYS A 55 -4.06 4.07 -7.28
N ALA A 56 -4.69 4.34 -6.12
CA ALA A 56 -6.15 4.37 -5.96
C ALA A 56 -6.72 5.80 -5.98
N ALA A 57 -5.86 6.83 -6.06
CA ALA A 57 -6.25 8.22 -5.91
C ALA A 57 -7.33 8.66 -6.92
N ALA A 58 -7.22 8.26 -8.19
CA ALA A 58 -8.19 8.60 -9.21
C ALA A 58 -9.57 7.96 -8.95
N ALA A 59 -9.62 6.73 -8.45
CA ALA A 59 -10.86 6.05 -8.10
C ALA A 59 -11.52 6.68 -6.86
N MET A 60 -10.74 6.98 -5.81
CA MET A 60 -11.23 7.70 -4.64
C MET A 60 -11.78 9.09 -5.02
N ALA A 61 -11.05 9.81 -5.88
CA ALA A 61 -11.41 11.15 -6.31
C ALA A 61 -12.69 11.17 -7.17
N CYS A 62 -12.89 10.18 -8.03
CA CYS A 62 -14.11 10.02 -8.81
C CYS A 62 -15.35 9.91 -7.90
N GLU A 63 -15.26 9.10 -6.85
CA GLU A 63 -16.38 8.93 -5.91
C GLU A 63 -16.59 10.19 -5.05
N MET A 64 -15.52 10.87 -4.64
CA MET A 64 -15.63 12.17 -3.95
C MET A 64 -16.26 13.25 -4.84
N GLU A 65 -15.90 13.30 -6.13
CA GLU A 65 -16.49 14.23 -7.10
C GLU A 65 -17.98 13.93 -7.31
N ARG A 66 -18.37 12.65 -7.31
CA ARG A 66 -19.79 12.25 -7.39
C ARG A 66 -20.59 12.71 -6.16
N LEU A 67 -20.00 12.64 -4.97
CA LEU A 67 -20.67 13.01 -3.71
C LEU A 67 -20.74 14.52 -3.51
N LEU A 68 -19.67 15.26 -3.78
CA LEU A 68 -19.57 16.70 -3.50
C LEU A 68 -19.97 17.57 -4.69
N GLY A 69 -19.80 17.07 -5.92
CA GLY A 69 -20.16 17.78 -7.15
C GLY A 69 -19.65 19.21 -7.19
N ASP A 70 -20.58 20.15 -7.36
CA ASP A 70 -20.33 21.58 -7.54
C ASP A 70 -19.74 22.28 -6.32
N ARG A 71 -19.70 21.60 -5.17
CA ARG A 71 -19.07 22.11 -3.94
C ARG A 71 -17.55 22.07 -4.00
N ILE A 72 -16.96 21.26 -4.89
CA ILE A 72 -15.52 21.22 -5.09
C ILE A 72 -15.09 22.43 -5.92
N ARG A 73 -14.20 23.25 -5.36
CA ARG A 73 -13.67 24.47 -5.97
C ARG A 73 -12.60 24.20 -7.02
N ASP A 74 -11.57 23.44 -6.63
CA ASP A 74 -10.43 23.06 -7.47
C ASP A 74 -9.81 21.80 -6.84
N GLY A 75 -9.02 21.07 -7.62
CA GLY A 75 -8.33 19.89 -7.13
C GLY A 75 -7.39 19.28 -8.16
N HIS A 76 -6.39 18.56 -7.66
CA HIS A 76 -5.42 17.87 -8.49
C HIS A 76 -5.13 16.48 -7.97
N ILE A 77 -5.17 15.51 -8.89
CA ILE A 77 -5.01 14.09 -8.62
C ILE A 77 -3.77 13.59 -9.34
N ILE A 78 -2.89 12.90 -8.64
CA ILE A 78 -1.69 12.27 -9.21
C ILE A 78 -1.81 10.77 -9.07
N THR A 79 -1.79 10.03 -10.18
CA THR A 79 -1.90 8.57 -10.17
C THR A 79 -0.90 7.93 -11.13
N LYS A 80 -0.80 6.59 -11.09
CA LYS A 80 0.11 5.84 -11.98
C LYS A 80 -0.42 5.85 -13.41
N TYR A 81 0.47 5.80 -14.41
CA TYR A 81 0.06 5.58 -15.81
C TYR A 81 -0.91 4.40 -15.98
N GLY A 82 -1.99 4.64 -16.72
CA GLY A 82 -3.06 3.67 -16.95
C GLY A 82 -4.05 3.50 -15.79
N HIS A 83 -3.89 4.25 -14.69
CA HIS A 83 -4.83 4.25 -13.55
C HIS A 83 -5.77 5.47 -13.56
N GLY A 84 -5.66 6.34 -14.56
CA GLY A 84 -6.51 7.51 -14.74
C GLY A 84 -8.00 7.17 -14.79
N ARG A 85 -8.79 8.15 -14.37
CA ARG A 85 -10.25 8.14 -14.46
C ARG A 85 -10.71 9.46 -15.07
N ALA A 86 -11.83 9.41 -15.80
CA ALA A 86 -12.47 10.63 -16.27
C ALA A 86 -13.03 11.40 -15.06
N LEU A 87 -12.56 12.64 -14.88
CA LEU A 87 -13.02 13.57 -13.85
C LEU A 87 -13.62 14.79 -14.56
N LYS A 88 -14.67 15.38 -13.98
CA LYS A 88 -15.42 16.49 -14.57
C LYS A 88 -14.91 17.85 -14.11
N ARG A 89 -14.47 17.94 -12.86
CA ARG A 89 -14.11 19.18 -12.15
C ARG A 89 -12.64 19.20 -11.76
N LEU A 90 -12.09 18.02 -11.48
CA LEU A 90 -10.73 17.86 -11.01
C LEU A 90 -9.75 17.69 -12.18
N THR A 91 -8.53 18.15 -11.98
CA THR A 91 -7.43 17.89 -12.92
C THR A 91 -6.66 16.65 -12.49
N LEU A 92 -6.12 15.90 -13.44
CA LEU A 92 -5.39 14.65 -13.19
C LEU A 92 -4.07 14.63 -13.95
N THR A 93 -3.02 14.15 -13.28
CA THR A 93 -1.72 13.80 -13.86
C THR A 93 -1.47 12.32 -13.66
N GLU A 94 -1.09 11.63 -14.73
CA GLU A 94 -0.49 10.31 -14.62
C GLU A 94 1.03 10.44 -14.56
N ALA A 95 1.66 9.70 -13.65
CA ALA A 95 3.09 9.82 -13.36
C ALA A 95 3.76 8.46 -13.12
N GLY A 96 5.09 8.50 -13.10
CA GLY A 96 5.96 7.34 -12.93
C GLY A 96 5.87 6.70 -11.55
N HIS A 97 5.76 5.37 -11.53
CA HIS A 97 5.87 4.54 -10.34
C HIS A 97 6.42 3.15 -10.73
N PRO A 98 7.42 2.58 -10.03
CA PRO A 98 7.92 3.00 -8.71
C PRO A 98 9.00 4.08 -8.75
N VAL A 99 9.51 4.44 -9.93
CA VAL A 99 10.53 5.48 -10.09
C VAL A 99 9.85 6.80 -10.47
N PRO A 100 10.15 7.93 -9.78
CA PRO A 100 9.55 9.23 -10.09
C PRO A 100 9.97 9.74 -11.47
N ASP A 101 9.11 10.54 -12.10
CA ASP A 101 9.36 11.13 -13.42
C ASP A 101 8.97 12.62 -13.49
N ALA A 102 9.14 13.22 -14.67
CA ALA A 102 8.87 14.65 -14.89
C ALA A 102 7.38 15.00 -14.79
N GLU A 103 6.48 14.07 -15.15
CA GLU A 103 5.03 14.29 -14.99
C GLU A 103 4.65 14.30 -13.51
N GLY A 104 5.25 13.43 -12.68
CA GLY A 104 5.10 13.50 -11.23
C GLY A 104 5.52 14.86 -10.65
N VAL A 105 6.62 15.44 -11.13
CA VAL A 105 7.06 16.79 -10.74
C VAL A 105 6.05 17.86 -11.13
N LYS A 106 5.54 17.84 -12.37
CA LYS A 106 4.53 18.80 -12.83
C LYS A 106 3.23 18.68 -12.03
N GLY A 107 2.76 17.45 -11.80
CA GLY A 107 1.54 17.19 -11.04
C GLY A 107 1.67 17.65 -9.58
N THR A 108 2.82 17.41 -8.97
CA THR A 108 3.09 17.84 -7.59
C THR A 108 3.17 19.35 -7.47
N GLN A 109 3.79 20.03 -8.44
CA GLN A 109 3.79 21.49 -8.49
C GLN A 109 2.36 22.02 -8.58
N ARG A 110 1.52 21.45 -9.46
CA ARG A 110 0.11 21.85 -9.58
C ARG A 110 -0.67 21.61 -8.28
N MET A 111 -0.43 20.49 -7.60
CA MET A 111 -1.02 20.19 -6.29
C MET A 111 -0.65 21.26 -5.26
N LEU A 112 0.63 21.62 -5.18
CA LEU A 112 1.13 22.66 -4.27
C LEU A 112 0.56 24.05 -4.62
N ASP A 113 0.40 24.37 -5.90
CA ASP A 113 -0.22 25.63 -6.32
C ASP A 113 -1.69 25.75 -5.91
N ILE A 114 -2.41 24.62 -5.78
CA ILE A 114 -3.76 24.59 -5.21
C ILE A 114 -3.68 24.68 -3.68
N ALA A 115 -2.80 23.89 -3.06
CA ALA A 115 -2.63 23.88 -1.61
C ALA A 115 -2.36 25.29 -1.03
N ARG A 116 -1.48 26.06 -1.68
CA ARG A 116 -1.15 27.46 -1.29
C ARG A 116 -2.32 28.45 -1.37
N LYS A 117 -3.43 28.09 -2.02
CA LYS A 117 -4.63 28.93 -2.11
C LYS A 117 -5.64 28.69 -0.97
N ALA A 118 -5.50 27.57 -0.26
CA ALA A 118 -6.38 27.23 0.84
C ALA A 118 -6.08 28.13 2.05
N GLY A 119 -7.12 28.69 2.66
CA GLY A 119 -7.01 29.53 3.87
C GLY A 119 -7.76 28.95 5.07
N GLU A 120 -7.80 29.70 6.18
CA GLU A 120 -8.38 29.25 7.46
C GLU A 120 -9.84 28.78 7.37
N ASN A 121 -10.60 29.36 6.44
CA ASN A 121 -12.02 29.09 6.22
C ASN A 121 -12.26 28.12 5.06
N ASP A 122 -11.25 27.38 4.61
CA ASP A 122 -11.39 26.39 3.54
C ASP A 122 -11.18 24.97 4.10
N LEU A 123 -11.85 24.00 3.48
CA LEU A 123 -11.68 22.57 3.76
C LEU A 123 -10.86 21.94 2.64
N VAL A 124 -9.81 21.22 2.98
CA VAL A 124 -9.02 20.43 2.04
C VAL A 124 -9.13 18.96 2.37
N VAL A 125 -9.66 18.19 1.44
CA VAL A 125 -9.69 16.72 1.56
C VAL A 125 -8.50 16.15 0.78
N CYS A 126 -7.66 15.39 1.47
CA CYS A 126 -6.52 14.69 0.91
C CYS A 126 -6.87 13.20 0.75
N LEU A 127 -6.72 12.64 -0.44
CA LEU A 127 -6.96 11.22 -0.71
C LEU A 127 -5.62 10.53 -1.00
N LEU A 128 -5.14 9.71 -0.08
CA LEU A 128 -3.82 9.12 -0.15
C LEU A 128 -3.89 7.60 -0.26
N SER A 129 -3.07 7.03 -1.13
CA SER A 129 -2.94 5.57 -1.28
C SER A 129 -1.52 5.16 -1.62
N GLY A 130 -1.28 3.85 -1.67
CA GLY A 130 -0.01 3.25 -2.04
C GLY A 130 0.63 3.84 -3.30
N GLY A 131 1.97 3.97 -3.28
CA GLY A 131 2.76 4.53 -4.37
C GLY A 131 2.84 6.06 -4.43
N ALA A 132 2.10 6.78 -3.58
CA ALA A 132 2.11 8.24 -3.54
C ALA A 132 3.51 8.86 -3.34
N SER A 133 4.43 8.18 -2.65
CA SER A 133 5.80 8.66 -2.44
C SER A 133 6.59 8.89 -3.73
N ALA A 134 6.38 8.06 -4.76
CA ALA A 134 7.03 8.21 -6.06
C ALA A 134 6.24 9.15 -6.98
N LEU A 135 4.91 9.11 -6.87
CA LEU A 135 4.01 9.93 -7.69
C LEU A 135 4.06 11.42 -7.32
N MET A 136 4.14 11.73 -6.03
CA MET A 136 4.35 13.10 -5.54
C MET A 136 5.85 13.47 -5.57
N ALA A 137 6.45 13.36 -6.75
CA ALA A 137 7.83 13.77 -6.96
C ALA A 137 7.93 15.29 -6.92
N ASP A 138 8.88 15.83 -6.18
CA ASP A 138 9.11 17.26 -6.05
C ASP A 138 10.60 17.55 -6.05
N LEU A 139 10.97 18.79 -6.36
CA LEU A 139 12.35 19.21 -6.52
C LEU A 139 12.66 20.30 -5.49
N PRO A 140 13.32 19.95 -4.37
CA PRO A 140 13.88 20.96 -3.49
C PRO A 140 14.85 21.87 -4.25
N GLU A 141 15.01 23.10 -3.76
CA GLU A 141 15.84 24.10 -4.42
C GLU A 141 17.26 23.57 -4.68
N GLY A 142 17.68 23.61 -5.95
CA GLY A 142 19.01 23.18 -6.39
C GLY A 142 19.20 21.67 -6.60
N ILE A 143 18.16 20.85 -6.41
CA ILE A 143 18.21 19.39 -6.63
C ILE A 143 17.46 19.04 -7.92
N SER A 144 18.11 18.27 -8.80
CA SER A 144 17.47 17.77 -10.02
C SER A 144 16.72 16.44 -9.80
N LEU A 145 15.83 16.10 -10.73
CA LEU A 145 15.13 14.80 -10.69
C LEU A 145 16.12 13.63 -10.78
N ASP A 146 17.18 13.77 -11.57
CA ASP A 146 18.21 12.74 -11.71
C ASP A 146 19.01 12.56 -10.42
N ASP A 147 19.25 13.64 -9.66
CA ASP A 147 19.87 13.55 -8.33
C ASP A 147 19.00 12.74 -7.35
N LEU A 148 17.69 12.94 -7.37
CA LEU A 148 16.75 12.19 -6.53
C LEU A 148 16.70 10.71 -6.93
N LYS A 149 16.62 10.42 -8.24
CA LYS A 149 16.68 9.03 -8.75
C LYS A 149 17.97 8.35 -8.33
N ARG A 150 19.10 9.02 -8.53
CA ARG A 150 20.42 8.49 -8.18
C ARG A 150 20.56 8.24 -6.68
N THR A 151 20.07 9.16 -5.86
CA THR A 151 20.04 9.00 -4.40
C THR A 151 19.20 7.78 -3.99
N ASN A 152 18.01 7.62 -4.58
CA ASN A 152 17.16 6.46 -4.31
C ASN A 152 17.81 5.13 -4.75
N GLU A 153 18.44 5.09 -5.92
CA GLU A 153 19.21 3.93 -6.38
C GLU A 153 20.32 3.55 -5.39
N LEU A 154 21.10 4.52 -4.92
CA LEU A 154 22.18 4.28 -3.97
C LEU A 154 21.66 3.70 -2.65
N LEU A 155 20.54 4.24 -2.14
CA LEU A 155 19.94 3.78 -0.90
C LEU A 155 19.36 2.36 -1.01
N VAL A 156 18.69 2.05 -2.12
CA VAL A 156 18.16 0.71 -2.38
C VAL A 156 19.29 -0.30 -2.55
N THR A 157 20.32 0.04 -3.33
CA THR A 157 21.44 -0.86 -3.63
C THR A 157 22.37 -1.11 -2.45
N CYS A 158 22.46 -0.18 -1.48
CA CYS A 158 23.22 -0.38 -0.26
C CYS A 158 22.49 -1.19 0.81
N GLY A 159 21.24 -1.62 0.55
CA GLY A 159 20.44 -2.40 1.49
C GLY A 159 19.93 -1.56 2.67
N ALA A 160 19.68 -0.27 2.47
CA ALA A 160 19.01 0.54 3.48
C ALA A 160 17.57 0.03 3.68
N ASP A 161 17.17 -0.13 4.94
CA ASP A 161 15.78 -0.45 5.27
C ASP A 161 14.85 0.72 4.90
N ILE A 162 13.56 0.42 4.74
CA ILE A 162 12.57 1.40 4.27
C ILE A 162 12.43 2.60 5.21
N ALA A 163 12.66 2.42 6.52
CA ALA A 163 12.59 3.51 7.48
C ALA A 163 13.71 4.52 7.22
N LYS A 164 14.94 4.05 7.03
CA LYS A 164 16.11 4.90 6.71
C LYS A 164 15.99 5.57 5.34
N ILE A 165 15.49 4.86 4.34
CA ILE A 165 15.19 5.45 3.02
C ILE A 165 14.19 6.59 3.18
N ASN A 166 13.11 6.37 3.95
CA ASN A 166 12.09 7.39 4.18
C ASN A 166 12.61 8.59 4.98
N THR A 167 13.53 8.40 5.93
CA THR A 167 14.19 9.51 6.64
C THR A 167 14.82 10.47 5.64
N ILE A 168 15.68 9.98 4.73
CA ILE A 168 16.32 10.84 3.72
C ILE A 168 15.29 11.42 2.75
N ARG A 169 14.33 10.61 2.29
CA ARG A 169 13.32 11.03 1.31
C ARG A 169 12.46 12.19 1.81
N LYS A 170 12.09 12.20 3.10
CA LYS A 170 11.32 13.30 3.71
C LYS A 170 12.15 14.59 3.76
N HIS A 171 13.43 14.50 4.09
CA HIS A 171 14.36 15.63 4.13
C HIS A 171 14.88 16.08 2.75
N LEU A 172 14.34 15.52 1.67
CA LEU A 172 14.57 15.92 0.29
C LEU A 172 13.25 16.20 -0.44
N SER A 173 12.23 16.66 0.29
CA SER A 173 10.90 16.92 -0.24
C SER A 173 10.24 18.10 0.48
N GLY A 174 9.57 18.97 -0.28
CA GLY A 174 8.61 19.97 0.19
C GLY A 174 7.15 19.48 0.19
N VAL A 175 6.91 18.16 0.13
CA VAL A 175 5.56 17.57 0.25
C VAL A 175 5.49 16.49 1.32
N LYS A 176 6.55 15.67 1.45
CA LYS A 176 6.60 14.53 2.37
C LYS A 176 6.92 15.00 3.79
N GLY A 177 6.75 14.13 4.78
CA GLY A 177 7.11 14.40 6.17
C GLY A 177 6.38 15.58 6.79
N GLY A 178 5.10 15.79 6.45
CA GLY A 178 4.27 16.87 6.99
C GLY A 178 4.29 18.16 6.17
N GLU A 179 5.12 18.28 5.15
CA GLU A 179 5.27 19.52 4.38
C GLU A 179 4.02 19.91 3.57
N LEU A 180 3.21 18.93 3.13
CA LEU A 180 1.90 19.24 2.54
C LEU A 180 0.96 19.85 3.59
N ALA A 181 0.91 19.30 4.80
CA ALA A 181 0.15 19.90 5.90
C ALA A 181 0.66 21.32 6.23
N ARG A 182 1.98 21.54 6.21
CA ARG A 182 2.57 22.89 6.40
C ARG A 182 2.09 23.86 5.33
N THR A 183 2.03 23.41 4.07
CA THR A 183 1.56 24.22 2.94
C THR A 183 0.05 24.54 3.04
N LEU A 184 -0.72 23.62 3.61
CA LEU A 184 -2.17 23.76 3.77
C LEU A 184 -2.57 24.60 4.98
N PHE A 185 -1.70 24.74 5.97
CA PHE A 185 -1.96 25.56 7.15
C PHE A 185 -2.26 27.02 6.74
N PRO A 186 -3.32 27.67 7.27
CA PRO A 186 -4.16 27.25 8.40
C PRO A 186 -5.47 26.52 8.05
N ALA A 187 -5.66 26.06 6.82
CA ALA A 187 -6.89 25.40 6.38
C ALA A 187 -7.19 24.11 7.16
N THR A 188 -8.47 23.76 7.26
CA THR A 188 -8.87 22.46 7.80
C THR A 188 -8.53 21.37 6.80
N THR A 189 -7.73 20.39 7.21
CA THR A 189 -7.25 19.31 6.32
C THR A 189 -7.73 17.96 6.82
N VAL A 190 -8.36 17.18 5.94
CA VAL A 190 -8.81 15.81 6.25
C VAL A 190 -8.23 14.84 5.24
N SER A 191 -7.33 13.97 5.69
CA SER A 191 -6.72 12.92 4.89
C SER A 191 -7.45 11.60 5.05
N LEU A 192 -8.02 11.08 3.97
CA LEU A 192 -8.58 9.73 3.87
C LEU A 192 -7.56 8.82 3.18
N ILE A 193 -7.11 7.78 3.90
CA ILE A 193 -5.91 7.03 3.56
C ILE A 193 -6.26 5.55 3.32
N LEU A 194 -5.86 5.03 2.16
CA LEU A 194 -5.84 3.60 1.87
C LEU A 194 -4.41 3.08 2.08
N SER A 195 -4.21 2.27 3.13
CA SER A 195 -2.88 1.85 3.55
C SER A 195 -2.44 0.53 2.91
N ASP A 196 -1.27 0.56 2.29
CA ASP A 196 -0.48 -0.60 1.87
C ASP A 196 0.76 -0.80 2.73
N VAL A 197 0.74 -0.33 3.99
CA VAL A 197 1.87 -0.41 4.92
C VAL A 197 1.48 -1.22 6.15
N VAL A 198 2.30 -2.22 6.49
CA VAL A 198 2.10 -3.01 7.71
C VAL A 198 2.06 -2.12 8.95
N GLY A 199 1.03 -2.29 9.78
CA GLY A 199 0.83 -1.51 11.00
C GLY A 199 0.30 -0.09 10.81
N ASN A 200 -0.07 0.30 9.57
CA ASN A 200 -0.81 1.54 9.27
C ASN A 200 -0.15 2.84 9.79
N ARG A 201 1.18 2.89 9.89
CA ARG A 201 1.89 4.07 10.41
C ARG A 201 1.76 5.26 9.46
N LEU A 202 1.03 6.30 9.89
CA LEU A 202 0.74 7.49 9.08
C LEU A 202 1.99 8.20 8.52
N GLU A 203 3.04 8.29 9.32
CA GLU A 203 4.33 8.90 8.93
C GLU A 203 5.09 8.10 7.85
N VAL A 204 4.70 6.84 7.61
CA VAL A 204 5.29 5.94 6.61
C VAL A 204 4.44 5.90 5.35
N ILE A 205 3.10 5.84 5.49
CA ILE A 205 2.17 5.79 4.35
C ILE A 205 2.35 7.06 3.50
N ALA A 206 2.59 6.89 2.20
CA ALA A 206 2.87 8.00 1.29
C ALA A 206 4.05 8.91 1.72
N SER A 207 4.92 8.43 2.62
CA SER A 207 5.93 9.24 3.32
C SER A 207 5.34 10.39 4.15
N GLY A 208 4.12 10.22 4.67
CA GLY A 208 3.50 11.09 5.67
C GLY A 208 3.33 12.54 5.26
N PRO A 209 2.74 12.89 4.09
CA PRO A 209 2.64 14.28 3.65
C PRO A 209 1.81 15.16 4.60
N THR A 210 0.86 14.55 5.33
CA THR A 210 -0.03 15.22 6.29
C THR A 210 0.17 14.74 7.73
N ALA A 211 1.30 14.08 8.03
CA ALA A 211 1.63 13.59 9.36
C ALA A 211 3.00 14.12 9.80
N GLY A 212 3.16 14.39 11.10
CA GLY A 212 4.43 14.87 11.64
C GLY A 212 5.55 13.84 11.49
N ASP A 213 6.76 14.34 11.27
CA ASP A 213 7.97 13.55 11.15
C ASP A 213 8.78 13.61 12.46
N ARG A 214 9.10 12.44 13.03
CA ARG A 214 9.95 12.32 14.23
C ARG A 214 11.44 12.43 13.93
N THR A 215 11.83 12.25 12.68
CA THR A 215 13.22 12.34 12.24
C THR A 215 13.60 13.78 11.90
N ASN A 216 14.89 14.07 11.83
CA ASN A 216 15.43 15.39 11.52
C ASN A 216 16.58 15.31 10.49
N PHE A 217 17.11 16.46 10.06
CA PHE A 217 18.22 16.50 9.10
C PHE A 217 19.49 15.80 9.59
N ALA A 218 19.76 15.77 10.89
CA ALA A 218 20.90 15.04 11.45
C ALA A 218 20.70 13.53 11.32
N ASP A 219 19.48 13.02 11.57
CA ASP A 219 19.17 11.60 11.35
C ASP A 219 19.38 11.21 9.88
N ALA A 220 18.96 12.08 8.94
CA ALA A 220 19.20 11.85 7.51
C ALA A 220 20.71 11.79 7.18
N MET A 221 21.51 12.68 7.77
CA MET A 221 22.96 12.67 7.61
C MET A 221 23.62 11.43 8.24
N ASP A 222 23.12 10.97 9.39
CA ASP A 222 23.59 9.77 10.06
C ASP A 222 23.33 8.51 9.23
N VAL A 223 22.18 8.43 8.56
CA VAL A 223 21.93 7.36 7.58
C VAL A 223 22.98 7.39 6.47
N ILE A 224 23.25 8.55 5.87
CA ILE A 224 24.26 8.69 4.82
C ILE A 224 25.65 8.25 5.27
N ASN A 225 26.04 8.61 6.51
CA ASN A 225 27.32 8.21 7.09
C ASN A 225 27.36 6.70 7.36
N SER A 226 26.30 6.12 7.94
CA SER A 226 26.24 4.70 8.30
C SER A 226 26.39 3.75 7.10
N TYR A 227 25.93 4.18 5.93
CA TYR A 227 26.10 3.43 4.67
C TYR A 227 27.29 3.90 3.82
N SER A 228 28.13 4.81 4.33
CA SER A 228 29.29 5.37 3.62
C SER A 228 28.93 5.93 2.24
N LEU A 229 27.80 6.64 2.15
CA LEU A 229 27.25 7.15 0.89
C LEU A 229 27.69 8.59 0.56
N LYS A 230 28.34 9.28 1.50
CA LYS A 230 28.69 10.71 1.38
C LYS A 230 29.39 11.07 0.07
N GLU A 231 30.42 10.31 -0.30
CA GLU A 231 31.21 10.54 -1.53
C GLU A 231 30.52 10.03 -2.81
N LYS A 232 29.42 9.27 -2.69
CA LYS A 232 28.67 8.70 -3.81
C LYS A 232 27.43 9.51 -4.17
N LEU A 233 26.93 10.30 -3.23
CA LEU A 233 25.74 11.12 -3.43
C LEU A 233 26.01 12.27 -4.41
N PRO A 234 24.97 12.75 -5.12
CA PRO A 234 25.03 14.02 -5.81
C PRO A 234 25.38 15.17 -4.86
N ALA A 235 26.25 16.09 -5.31
CA ALA A 235 26.70 17.21 -4.50
C ALA A 235 25.54 18.14 -4.06
N SER A 236 24.54 18.31 -4.93
CA SER A 236 23.31 19.08 -4.64
C SER A 236 22.55 18.53 -3.43
N VAL A 237 22.39 17.20 -3.36
CA VAL A 237 21.71 16.50 -2.27
C VAL A 237 22.49 16.61 -0.98
N LEU A 238 23.80 16.37 -1.02
CA LEU A 238 24.64 16.49 0.18
C LEU A 238 24.63 17.92 0.72
N HIS A 239 24.73 18.93 -0.16
CA HIS A 239 24.66 20.34 0.22
C HIS A 239 23.32 20.72 0.83
N HIS A 240 22.20 20.21 0.28
CA HIS A 240 20.87 20.44 0.84
C HIS A 240 20.76 19.91 2.26
N LEU A 241 21.18 18.66 2.50
CA LEU A 241 21.15 18.06 3.83
C LEU A 241 22.07 18.82 4.81
N GLN A 242 23.25 19.25 4.37
CA GLN A 242 24.16 20.06 5.18
C GLN A 242 23.56 21.41 5.57
N LYS A 243 22.88 22.09 4.65
CA LYS A 243 22.11 23.31 4.95
C LYS A 243 21.03 23.06 5.99
N GLY A 244 20.32 21.94 5.90
CA GLY A 244 19.32 21.52 6.88
C GLY A 244 19.93 21.30 8.27
N VAL A 245 21.03 20.56 8.36
CA VAL A 245 21.78 20.36 9.63
C VAL A 245 22.26 21.68 10.22
N ALA A 246 22.68 22.63 9.37
CA ALA A 246 23.10 23.97 9.78
C ALA A 246 21.93 24.91 10.15
N GLY A 247 20.67 24.46 10.05
CA GLY A 247 19.48 25.26 10.35
C GLY A 247 19.17 26.34 9.32
N SER A 248 19.78 26.29 8.13
CA SER A 248 19.51 27.23 7.04
C SER A 248 18.21 26.92 6.29
N ILE A 249 17.73 25.69 6.41
CA ILE A 249 16.44 25.22 5.90
C ILE A 249 15.68 24.69 7.13
N PRO A 250 14.40 25.06 7.32
CA PRO A 250 13.61 24.53 8.42
C PRO A 250 13.50 23.01 8.30
N ASP A 251 13.56 22.33 9.43
CA ASP A 251 13.34 20.88 9.50
C ASP A 251 11.86 20.53 9.23
N THR A 252 11.59 19.27 8.91
CA THR A 252 10.22 18.74 8.72
C THR A 252 9.36 18.99 9.97
N PRO A 253 8.04 19.27 9.84
CA PRO A 253 7.18 19.51 10.98
C PRO A 253 7.15 18.33 11.94
N LYS A 254 7.30 18.61 13.23
CA LYS A 254 7.28 17.58 14.27
C LYS A 254 5.84 17.25 14.68
N PRO A 255 5.56 16.05 15.24
CA PRO A 255 4.19 15.65 15.57
C PRO A 255 3.41 16.60 16.50
N ASP A 256 4.11 17.43 17.27
CA ASP A 256 3.59 18.43 18.19
C ASP A 256 3.52 19.85 17.59
N ASP A 257 3.88 20.03 16.31
CA ASP A 257 3.84 21.31 15.62
C ASP A 257 2.38 21.83 15.51
N PRO A 258 2.09 23.09 15.88
CA PRO A 258 0.76 23.68 15.80
C PRO A 258 0.09 23.61 14.43
N ILE A 259 0.85 23.42 13.34
CA ILE A 259 0.25 23.24 12.01
C ILE A 259 -0.73 22.06 11.95
N PHE A 260 -0.57 21.06 12.82
CA PHE A 260 -1.41 19.86 12.85
C PHE A 260 -2.72 20.02 13.63
N GLN A 261 -2.97 21.18 14.26
CA GLN A 261 -4.17 21.40 15.09
C GLN A 261 -5.49 21.17 14.33
N ASN A 262 -5.50 21.45 13.02
CA ASN A 262 -6.67 21.29 12.13
C ASN A 262 -6.45 20.19 11.08
N VAL A 263 -5.54 19.25 11.34
CA VAL A 263 -5.21 18.15 10.43
C VAL A 263 -5.71 16.83 10.99
N TYR A 264 -6.63 16.22 10.25
CA TYR A 264 -7.28 14.97 10.60
C TYR A 264 -6.82 13.88 9.64
N ASN A 265 -6.25 12.79 10.13
CA ASN A 265 -5.79 11.68 9.30
C ASN A 265 -6.56 10.41 9.66
N TYR A 266 -7.18 9.75 8.68
CA TYR A 266 -7.94 8.54 8.89
C TYR A 266 -7.60 7.46 7.86
N VAL A 267 -7.31 6.26 8.33
CA VAL A 267 -7.10 5.09 7.47
C VAL A 267 -8.47 4.47 7.16
N ILE A 268 -9.01 4.79 5.98
CA ILE A 268 -10.32 4.31 5.53
C ILE A 268 -10.30 2.83 5.13
N GLY A 269 -9.14 2.31 4.72
CA GLY A 269 -8.96 0.92 4.34
C GLY A 269 -7.53 0.46 4.57
N SER A 270 -7.40 -0.79 4.99
CA SER A 270 -6.11 -1.46 5.23
C SER A 270 -6.26 -2.97 5.07
N ASN A 271 -5.16 -3.70 5.27
CA ASN A 271 -5.17 -5.17 5.28
C ASN A 271 -6.14 -5.71 6.34
N SER A 272 -6.21 -5.07 7.52
CA SER A 272 -7.18 -5.40 8.58
C SER A 272 -8.63 -5.31 8.09
N THR A 273 -8.96 -4.28 7.30
CA THR A 273 -10.30 -4.11 6.71
C THR A 273 -10.63 -5.26 5.76
N ALA A 274 -9.69 -5.64 4.90
CA ALA A 274 -9.86 -6.76 3.97
C ALA A 274 -9.99 -8.11 4.71
N LEU A 275 -9.14 -8.37 5.72
CA LEU A 275 -9.18 -9.59 6.52
C LEU A 275 -10.50 -9.73 7.29
N ARG A 276 -11.06 -8.64 7.84
CA ARG A 276 -12.37 -8.68 8.52
C ARG A 276 -13.50 -9.04 7.57
N ALA A 277 -13.51 -8.48 6.36
CA ALA A 277 -14.51 -8.81 5.36
C ALA A 277 -14.38 -10.26 4.86
N ALA A 278 -13.13 -10.72 4.66
CA ALA A 278 -12.85 -12.12 4.36
C ALA A 278 -13.31 -13.05 5.50
N ALA A 279 -13.10 -12.65 6.76
CA ALA A 279 -13.53 -13.42 7.93
C ALA A 279 -15.04 -13.59 7.96
N GLN A 280 -15.78 -12.48 7.79
CA GLN A 280 -17.23 -12.51 7.67
C GLN A 280 -17.67 -13.42 6.52
N LYS A 281 -17.02 -13.33 5.35
CA LYS A 281 -17.36 -14.18 4.21
C LYS A 281 -17.13 -15.66 4.49
N ALA A 282 -16.05 -16.00 5.19
CA ALA A 282 -15.76 -17.38 5.58
C ALA A 282 -16.82 -17.93 6.53
N GLU A 283 -17.30 -17.12 7.49
CA GLU A 283 -18.39 -17.50 8.39
C GLU A 283 -19.71 -17.72 7.65
N GLU A 284 -20.04 -16.84 6.69
CA GLU A 284 -21.21 -17.00 5.80
C GLU A 284 -21.15 -18.29 4.98
N LEU A 285 -19.95 -18.72 4.58
CA LEU A 285 -19.69 -19.97 3.86
C LEU A 285 -19.59 -21.20 4.79
N GLY A 286 -19.83 -21.02 6.09
CA GLY A 286 -19.93 -22.11 7.06
C GLY A 286 -18.61 -22.51 7.70
N CYS A 287 -17.55 -21.69 7.59
CA CYS A 287 -16.31 -21.91 8.31
C CYS A 287 -16.38 -21.40 9.76
N THR A 288 -15.61 -22.02 10.65
CA THR A 288 -15.12 -21.35 11.85
C THR A 288 -13.90 -20.53 11.43
N THR A 289 -13.82 -19.26 11.81
CA THR A 289 -12.81 -18.36 11.25
C THR A 289 -12.02 -17.64 12.32
N GLU A 290 -10.72 -17.43 12.06
CA GLU A 290 -9.85 -16.61 12.88
C GLU A 290 -8.87 -15.80 12.03
N ILE A 291 -8.70 -14.52 12.36
CA ILE A 291 -7.63 -13.69 11.82
C ILE A 291 -6.41 -13.88 12.73
N VAL A 292 -5.43 -14.62 12.24
CA VAL A 292 -4.24 -14.99 13.01
C VAL A 292 -3.30 -13.80 13.16
N THR A 293 -3.06 -13.07 12.06
CA THR A 293 -2.22 -11.87 12.05
C THR A 293 -2.52 -10.97 10.85
N GLU A 294 -2.32 -9.67 11.04
CA GLU A 294 -2.38 -8.62 10.00
C GLU A 294 -1.00 -7.99 9.73
N THR A 295 0.07 -8.58 10.30
CA THR A 295 1.44 -8.05 10.22
C THR A 295 2.46 -9.07 9.71
N LEU A 296 2.00 -10.09 8.98
CA LEU A 296 2.84 -11.15 8.44
C LEU A 296 3.96 -10.58 7.56
N GLN A 297 5.20 -10.82 7.94
CA GLN A 297 6.39 -10.33 7.24
C GLN A 297 7.52 -11.35 7.37
N GLY A 298 8.50 -11.25 6.49
CA GLY A 298 9.71 -12.08 6.52
C GLY A 298 9.93 -12.88 5.25
N ASP A 299 10.99 -13.67 5.23
CA ASP A 299 11.28 -14.58 4.12
C ASP A 299 10.19 -15.66 4.02
N TYR A 300 9.85 -16.04 2.79
CA TYR A 300 8.79 -17.01 2.49
C TYR A 300 8.96 -18.34 3.22
N THR A 301 10.19 -18.77 3.56
CA THR A 301 10.43 -20.01 4.32
C THR A 301 9.92 -19.90 5.76
N ALA A 302 10.32 -18.84 6.47
CA ALA A 302 9.87 -18.58 7.84
C ALA A 302 8.36 -18.32 7.91
N VAL A 303 7.82 -17.61 6.91
CA VAL A 303 6.37 -17.38 6.77
C VAL A 303 5.63 -18.71 6.56
N ALA A 304 6.15 -19.59 5.70
CA ALA A 304 5.53 -20.89 5.45
C ALA A 304 5.55 -21.78 6.69
N ASP A 305 6.67 -21.85 7.41
CA ASP A 305 6.77 -22.62 8.65
C ASP A 305 5.76 -22.10 9.69
N TYR A 306 5.64 -20.78 9.86
CA TYR A 306 4.64 -20.19 10.76
C TYR A 306 3.20 -20.53 10.37
N ILE A 307 2.86 -20.45 9.08
CA ILE A 307 1.52 -20.81 8.59
C ILE A 307 1.23 -22.29 8.85
N LEU A 308 2.17 -23.18 8.49
CA LEU A 308 1.98 -24.62 8.67
C LEU A 308 1.88 -24.99 10.14
N ASP A 309 2.78 -24.51 10.99
CA ASP A 309 2.72 -24.76 12.43
C ASP A 309 1.39 -24.28 13.01
N THR A 310 0.88 -23.12 12.58
CA THR A 310 -0.43 -22.64 13.01
C THR A 310 -1.54 -23.59 12.55
N VAL A 311 -1.59 -23.92 11.25
CA VAL A 311 -2.62 -24.82 10.70
C VAL A 311 -2.60 -26.21 11.36
N GLU A 312 -1.41 -26.73 11.69
CA GLU A 312 -1.25 -28.05 12.29
C GLU A 312 -1.56 -28.10 13.78
N ASN A 313 -1.28 -27.03 14.53
CA ASN A 313 -1.49 -26.97 15.97
C ASN A 313 -2.94 -26.62 16.36
N TYR A 314 -3.78 -26.18 15.42
CA TYR A 314 -5.20 -25.98 15.69
C TYR A 314 -5.89 -27.32 15.94
N GLN A 315 -6.15 -27.60 17.23
CA GLN A 315 -6.93 -28.76 17.63
C GLN A 315 -8.39 -28.57 17.24
N ARG A 316 -8.96 -29.56 16.55
CA ARG A 316 -10.33 -29.51 16.08
C ARG A 316 -11.14 -30.67 16.66
N PRO A 317 -12.34 -30.41 17.21
CA PRO A 317 -13.25 -31.47 17.58
C PRO A 317 -13.64 -32.28 16.34
N LYS A 318 -13.85 -33.59 16.48
CA LYS A 318 -14.35 -34.44 15.38
C LYS A 318 -15.66 -33.87 14.84
N ARG A 319 -15.79 -33.76 13.52
CA ARG A 319 -16.94 -33.18 12.79
C ARG A 319 -17.07 -31.66 12.96
N ALA A 320 -15.96 -30.95 13.18
CA ALA A 320 -15.97 -29.49 13.21
C ALA A 320 -16.25 -28.91 11.82
N LYS A 321 -16.95 -27.77 11.78
CA LYS A 321 -17.03 -26.90 10.59
C LYS A 321 -15.62 -26.60 10.07
N PRO A 322 -15.36 -26.53 8.75
CA PRO A 322 -14.07 -26.15 8.17
C PRO A 322 -13.45 -24.95 8.90
N LEU A 323 -12.16 -25.01 9.23
CA LEU A 323 -11.46 -23.94 9.94
C LEU A 323 -10.79 -23.08 8.87
N CYS A 324 -11.11 -21.80 8.87
CA CYS A 324 -10.48 -20.79 8.03
C CYS A 324 -9.56 -19.93 8.87
N LEU A 325 -8.25 -20.01 8.62
CA LEU A 325 -7.26 -19.13 9.22
C LEU A 325 -6.84 -18.09 8.19
N LEU A 326 -6.88 -16.83 8.61
CA LEU A 326 -6.56 -15.69 7.76
C LEU A 326 -5.28 -15.02 8.25
N PHE A 327 -4.37 -14.78 7.32
CA PHE A 327 -3.13 -14.07 7.56
C PHE A 327 -3.02 -12.93 6.55
N GLY A 328 -2.48 -11.80 6.96
CA GLY A 328 -2.18 -10.72 6.02
C GLY A 328 -0.95 -9.93 6.42
N GLY A 329 -0.39 -9.25 5.43
CA GLY A 329 0.90 -8.58 5.50
C GLY A 329 1.63 -8.65 4.16
N GLU A 330 2.95 -8.68 4.17
CA GLU A 330 3.78 -8.65 2.96
C GLU A 330 5.03 -9.53 3.11
N PRO A 331 4.94 -10.83 2.79
CA PRO A 331 6.09 -11.73 2.72
C PRO A 331 7.11 -11.30 1.66
N THR A 332 8.33 -11.84 1.76
CA THR A 332 9.40 -11.54 0.81
C THR A 332 10.00 -12.82 0.22
N VAL A 333 10.48 -12.71 -1.02
CA VAL A 333 11.24 -13.76 -1.68
C VAL A 333 12.52 -13.16 -2.24
N LYS A 334 13.66 -13.76 -1.91
CA LYS A 334 14.92 -13.43 -2.56
C LYS A 334 15.01 -14.17 -3.88
N VAL A 335 14.98 -13.43 -4.99
CA VAL A 335 15.10 -13.99 -6.33
C VAL A 335 16.52 -14.51 -6.54
N SER A 336 16.66 -15.82 -6.79
CA SER A 336 17.94 -16.50 -7.05
C SER A 336 18.01 -17.14 -8.45
N GLY A 337 16.90 -17.18 -9.20
CA GLY A 337 16.81 -17.73 -10.55
C GLY A 337 16.28 -16.73 -11.57
N ASN A 338 16.23 -17.16 -12.84
CA ASN A 338 15.73 -16.37 -13.97
C ASN A 338 14.26 -16.69 -14.34
N GLY A 339 13.55 -17.39 -13.45
CA GLY A 339 12.14 -17.73 -13.63
C GLY A 339 11.20 -16.53 -13.52
N LYS A 340 9.92 -16.82 -13.72
CA LYS A 340 8.82 -15.87 -13.58
C LYS A 340 7.92 -16.28 -12.41
N GLY A 341 7.50 -15.30 -11.62
CA GLY A 341 6.64 -15.51 -10.47
C GLY A 341 6.63 -14.30 -9.54
N GLY A 342 5.91 -14.40 -8.44
CA GLY A 342 5.96 -13.44 -7.35
C GLY A 342 5.96 -14.12 -5.99
N ARG A 343 5.98 -13.31 -4.94
CA ARG A 343 6.08 -13.77 -3.55
C ARG A 343 4.91 -14.68 -3.16
N ASN A 344 3.69 -14.39 -3.62
CA ASN A 344 2.49 -15.14 -3.27
C ASN A 344 2.47 -16.50 -3.97
N GLN A 345 2.76 -16.53 -5.28
CA GLN A 345 2.89 -17.78 -6.03
C GLN A 345 4.05 -18.62 -5.48
N HIS A 346 5.20 -18.00 -5.19
CA HIS A 346 6.35 -18.73 -4.65
C HIS A 346 6.06 -19.32 -3.27
N LEU A 347 5.42 -18.55 -2.38
CA LEU A 347 4.96 -19.03 -1.07
C LEU A 347 3.97 -20.18 -1.21
N ALA A 348 2.96 -20.06 -2.07
CA ALA A 348 1.97 -21.11 -2.32
C ALA A 348 2.62 -22.40 -2.84
N LEU A 349 3.55 -22.30 -3.80
CA LEU A 349 4.27 -23.46 -4.32
C LEU A 349 5.13 -24.10 -3.22
N TYR A 350 5.82 -23.30 -2.42
CA TYR A 350 6.64 -23.80 -1.32
C TYR A 350 5.78 -24.53 -0.28
N LEU A 351 4.66 -23.94 0.14
CA LEU A 351 3.67 -24.57 1.02
C LEU A 351 3.15 -25.89 0.45
N ALA A 352 2.85 -25.96 -0.86
CA ALA A 352 2.39 -27.19 -1.49
C ALA A 352 3.37 -28.35 -1.36
N THR A 353 4.69 -28.07 -1.34
CA THR A 353 5.72 -29.11 -1.12
C THR A 353 5.87 -29.56 0.32
N ARG A 354 5.23 -28.85 1.26
CA ARG A 354 5.39 -29.04 2.71
C ARG A 354 4.12 -29.53 3.41
N ILE A 355 2.94 -29.28 2.85
CA ILE A 355 1.69 -29.79 3.43
C ILE A 355 1.64 -31.32 3.44
N SER A 356 1.05 -31.89 4.49
CA SER A 356 0.87 -33.34 4.58
C SER A 356 -0.21 -33.81 3.59
N PRO A 357 0.05 -34.82 2.74
CA PRO A 357 -0.96 -35.36 1.83
C PRO A 357 -2.09 -36.12 2.56
N LYS A 358 -1.99 -36.29 3.88
CA LYS A 358 -3.01 -36.95 4.71
C LYS A 358 -4.01 -35.95 5.31
N LYS A 359 -3.71 -34.66 5.26
CA LYS A 359 -4.56 -33.60 5.82
C LYS A 359 -5.23 -32.86 4.68
N ARG A 360 -6.54 -32.67 4.76
CA ARG A 360 -7.30 -31.89 3.78
C ARG A 360 -7.10 -30.40 4.06
N ILE A 361 -6.08 -29.82 3.44
CA ILE A 361 -5.71 -28.42 3.60
C ILE A 361 -5.76 -27.76 2.23
N THR A 362 -6.40 -26.60 2.15
CA THR A 362 -6.36 -25.69 0.99
C THR A 362 -5.75 -24.37 1.44
N ILE A 363 -4.77 -23.84 0.71
CA ILE A 363 -4.18 -22.53 1.00
C ILE A 363 -4.18 -21.68 -0.25
N LEU A 364 -4.72 -20.46 -0.16
CA LEU A 364 -4.62 -19.43 -1.17
C LEU A 364 -3.68 -18.34 -0.66
N CYS A 365 -2.69 -17.96 -1.46
CA CYS A 365 -1.84 -16.79 -1.21
C CYS A 365 -2.01 -15.83 -2.39
N ALA A 366 -2.43 -14.58 -2.14
CA ALA A 366 -2.61 -13.60 -3.22
C ALA A 366 -2.47 -12.15 -2.75
N GLY A 367 -1.98 -11.31 -3.65
CA GLY A 367 -1.89 -9.86 -3.51
C GLY A 367 -3.22 -9.19 -3.82
N THR A 368 -3.64 -8.26 -2.97
CA THR A 368 -4.93 -7.56 -3.13
C THR A 368 -4.96 -6.60 -4.31
N ASP A 369 -3.81 -6.24 -4.90
CA ASP A 369 -3.71 -5.42 -6.12
C ASP A 369 -3.96 -6.20 -7.41
N GLY A 370 -4.08 -7.53 -7.29
CA GLY A 370 -4.34 -8.43 -8.40
C GLY A 370 -3.10 -8.79 -9.22
N THR A 371 -1.90 -8.43 -8.74
CA THR A 371 -0.64 -8.75 -9.40
C THR A 371 0.40 -9.27 -8.42
N ASP A 372 1.07 -10.37 -8.77
CA ASP A 372 2.12 -10.96 -7.96
C ASP A 372 3.42 -11.07 -8.77
N GLY A 373 4.39 -10.22 -8.44
CA GLY A 373 5.61 -10.06 -9.23
C GLY A 373 5.34 -9.51 -10.64
N PRO A 374 6.23 -9.76 -11.62
CA PRO A 374 6.02 -9.36 -13.02
C PRO A 374 5.07 -10.34 -13.74
N THR A 375 3.89 -10.60 -13.18
CA THR A 375 2.89 -11.54 -13.71
C THR A 375 1.50 -10.93 -13.78
N ASP A 376 0.59 -11.58 -14.51
CA ASP A 376 -0.83 -11.25 -14.60
C ASP A 376 -1.70 -12.00 -13.57
N ALA A 377 -1.07 -12.84 -12.73
CA ALA A 377 -1.72 -13.52 -11.63
C ALA A 377 -1.63 -12.68 -10.35
N ALA A 378 -2.67 -12.73 -9.52
CA ALA A 378 -2.66 -12.17 -8.17
C ALA A 378 -1.91 -13.06 -7.17
N GLY A 379 -1.75 -14.35 -7.51
CA GLY A 379 -1.26 -15.35 -6.58
C GLY A 379 -1.58 -16.76 -7.06
N ALA A 380 -1.67 -17.69 -6.10
CA ALA A 380 -2.05 -19.07 -6.37
C ALA A 380 -2.78 -19.73 -5.19
N VAL A 381 -3.53 -20.80 -5.51
CA VAL A 381 -4.21 -21.66 -4.56
C VAL A 381 -3.74 -23.10 -4.71
N ILE A 382 -3.42 -23.73 -3.58
CA ILE A 382 -2.89 -25.08 -3.46
C ILE A 382 -3.74 -25.93 -2.52
N ASP A 383 -3.66 -27.24 -2.69
CA ASP A 383 -4.27 -28.25 -1.82
C ASP A 383 -3.37 -29.48 -1.68
N ASP A 384 -3.78 -30.44 -0.84
CA ASP A 384 -3.08 -31.69 -0.52
C ASP A 384 -2.77 -32.58 -1.74
N LYS A 385 -3.39 -32.32 -2.89
CA LYS A 385 -3.20 -33.07 -4.15
C LYS A 385 -2.38 -32.31 -5.18
N THR A 386 -2.06 -31.04 -4.94
CA THR A 386 -1.42 -30.18 -5.93
C THR A 386 -0.07 -30.74 -6.38
N VAL A 387 0.76 -31.23 -5.45
CA VAL A 387 2.07 -31.82 -5.77
C VAL A 387 1.93 -33.20 -6.42
N SER A 388 1.09 -34.09 -5.90
CA SER A 388 0.92 -35.43 -6.49
C SER A 388 0.41 -35.36 -7.92
N ASN A 389 -0.61 -34.52 -8.18
CA ASN A 389 -1.17 -34.34 -9.52
C ASN A 389 -0.16 -33.72 -10.49
N ALA A 390 0.70 -32.81 -10.02
CA ALA A 390 1.77 -32.24 -10.83
C ALA A 390 2.80 -33.31 -11.22
N LEU A 391 3.24 -34.12 -10.26
CA LEU A 391 4.21 -35.20 -10.49
C LEU A 391 3.68 -36.28 -11.44
N GLU A 392 2.41 -36.67 -11.32
CA GLU A 392 1.75 -37.60 -12.25
C GLU A 392 1.75 -37.10 -13.70
N ARG A 393 1.78 -35.78 -13.88
CA ARG A 393 1.87 -35.11 -15.19
C ARG A 393 3.31 -34.79 -15.62
N GLY A 394 4.32 -35.25 -14.88
CA GLY A 394 5.73 -34.99 -15.16
C GLY A 394 6.21 -33.59 -14.80
N ILE A 395 5.45 -32.83 -13.99
CA ILE A 395 5.77 -31.47 -13.58
C ILE A 395 6.43 -31.54 -12.19
N ASN A 396 7.75 -31.31 -12.13
CA ASN A 396 8.50 -31.38 -10.88
C ASN A 396 8.48 -30.02 -10.12
N PRO A 397 7.76 -29.88 -8.99
CA PRO A 397 7.64 -28.61 -8.26
C PRO A 397 8.99 -28.06 -7.75
N TYR A 398 9.93 -28.93 -7.39
CA TYR A 398 11.23 -28.52 -6.86
C TYR A 398 12.10 -27.82 -7.92
N GLN A 399 11.94 -28.20 -9.20
CA GLN A 399 12.61 -27.53 -10.31
C GLN A 399 12.16 -26.06 -10.42
N TYR A 400 10.85 -25.82 -10.33
CA TYR A 400 10.29 -24.47 -10.41
C TYR A 400 10.59 -23.63 -9.17
N LEU A 401 10.60 -24.22 -7.97
CA LEU A 401 11.04 -23.52 -6.76
C LEU A 401 12.49 -23.05 -6.88
N ASN A 402 13.42 -23.95 -7.24
CA ASN A 402 14.83 -23.62 -7.38
C ASN A 402 15.10 -22.57 -8.47
N GLY A 403 14.24 -22.52 -9.50
CA GLY A 403 14.33 -21.52 -10.57
C GLY A 403 13.64 -20.19 -10.28
N CYS A 404 12.98 -20.02 -9.12
CA CYS A 404 12.04 -18.92 -8.86
C CYS A 404 10.96 -18.78 -9.96
N ASP A 405 10.46 -19.91 -10.45
CA ASP A 405 9.60 -20.02 -11.64
C ASP A 405 8.17 -20.50 -11.31
N SER A 406 7.62 -20.02 -10.18
CA SER A 406 6.31 -20.45 -9.68
C SER A 406 5.16 -20.15 -10.65
N TYR A 407 5.29 -19.13 -11.50
CA TYR A 407 4.28 -18.81 -12.50
C TYR A 407 4.10 -19.96 -13.51
N HIS A 408 5.18 -20.43 -14.14
CA HIS A 408 5.07 -21.50 -15.13
C HIS A 408 4.70 -22.86 -14.51
N PHE A 409 4.99 -23.06 -13.21
CA PHE A 409 4.45 -24.21 -12.48
C PHE A 409 2.92 -24.16 -12.47
N PHE A 410 2.32 -23.07 -11.97
CA PHE A 410 0.86 -22.97 -11.86
C PHE A 410 0.17 -22.85 -13.22
N GLN A 411 0.86 -22.37 -14.25
CA GLN A 411 0.37 -22.41 -15.63
C GLN A 411 0.16 -23.85 -16.11
N GLN A 412 1.03 -24.78 -15.72
CA GLN A 412 0.94 -26.18 -16.11
C GLN A 412 0.08 -27.01 -15.14
N ALA A 413 0.30 -26.86 -13.84
CA ALA A 413 -0.36 -27.62 -12.79
C ALA A 413 -1.80 -27.12 -12.51
N GLY A 414 -2.11 -25.88 -12.86
CA GLY A 414 -3.32 -25.17 -12.45
C GLY A 414 -3.19 -24.59 -11.04
N GLY A 415 -4.05 -23.62 -10.71
CA GLY A 415 -4.09 -22.99 -9.38
C GLY A 415 -3.75 -21.51 -9.36
N HIS A 416 -3.49 -20.86 -10.50
CA HIS A 416 -3.41 -19.40 -10.54
C HIS A 416 -4.70 -18.74 -10.02
N ILE A 417 -4.54 -17.65 -9.28
CA ILE A 417 -5.62 -16.73 -8.96
C ILE A 417 -5.55 -15.54 -9.91
N MET A 418 -6.55 -15.40 -10.77
CA MET A 418 -6.58 -14.41 -11.85
C MET A 418 -7.70 -13.39 -11.59
N THR A 419 -7.37 -12.28 -10.94
CA THR A 419 -8.35 -11.21 -10.65
C THR A 419 -8.35 -10.09 -11.69
N GLY A 420 -7.27 -9.97 -12.46
CA GLY A 420 -6.93 -8.71 -13.13
C GLY A 420 -6.61 -7.59 -12.12
N ASN A 421 -6.41 -6.37 -12.62
CA ASN A 421 -6.16 -5.21 -11.76
C ASN A 421 -7.42 -4.89 -10.93
N THR A 422 -7.31 -5.05 -9.62
CA THR A 422 -8.43 -4.85 -8.68
C THR A 422 -8.72 -3.37 -8.42
N GLY A 423 -7.78 -2.48 -8.72
CA GLY A 423 -7.89 -1.05 -8.44
C GLY A 423 -7.67 -0.66 -6.96
N THR A 424 -7.24 -1.60 -6.12
CA THR A 424 -6.87 -1.38 -4.71
C THR A 424 -5.51 -1.98 -4.39
N ASN A 425 -4.94 -1.68 -3.23
CA ASN A 425 -3.76 -2.37 -2.71
C ASN A 425 -3.71 -2.19 -1.19
N VAL A 426 -3.85 -3.29 -0.47
CA VAL A 426 -3.69 -3.39 0.98
C VAL A 426 -2.79 -4.58 1.35
N MET A 427 -1.75 -4.81 0.53
CA MET A 427 -0.78 -5.92 0.66
C MET A 427 -1.38 -7.30 0.32
N ASP A 428 -0.88 -8.36 0.94
CA ASP A 428 -1.25 -9.74 0.65
C ASP A 428 -2.23 -10.31 1.68
N MET A 429 -3.00 -11.30 1.24
CA MET A 429 -3.86 -12.13 2.08
C MET A 429 -3.57 -13.60 1.81
N ILE A 430 -3.51 -14.37 2.90
CA ILE A 430 -3.42 -15.81 2.88
C ILE A 430 -4.66 -16.39 3.55
N VAL A 431 -5.36 -17.25 2.82
CA VAL A 431 -6.55 -17.97 3.27
C VAL A 431 -6.20 -19.45 3.39
N ALA A 432 -6.10 -19.96 4.61
CA ALA A 432 -5.83 -21.37 4.88
C ALA A 432 -7.09 -22.05 5.43
N ILE A 433 -7.61 -23.03 4.70
CA ILE A 433 -8.80 -23.80 5.07
C ILE A 433 -8.40 -25.24 5.37
N GLY A 434 -8.68 -25.69 6.59
CA GLY A 434 -8.52 -27.08 7.02
C GLY A 434 -9.85 -27.80 7.13
N GLU A 435 -9.89 -29.07 6.72
CA GLU A 435 -11.00 -30.01 6.91
C GLU A 435 -10.54 -31.25 7.72
N ASP A 436 -11.50 -31.94 8.36
CA ASP A 436 -11.27 -33.21 9.05
C ASP A 436 -11.03 -34.38 8.07
#